data_AF-A0A975SBK1-F1
#
_entry.id   AF-A0A975SBK1-F1
#
_cell.length_a   1.000
_cell.length_b   1.000
_cell.length_c   1.000
_cell.angle_alpha   90.00
_cell.angle_beta   90.00
_cell.angle_gamma   90.00
#
_symmetry.space_group_name_H-M   'P 1'
#
loop_
_entity.id
_entity.type
_entity.pdbx_description
1 polymer ?
#
loop_
_entity_poly.entity_id
_entity_poly.type
_entity_poly.pdbx_seq_one_letter_code
_entity_poly.pdbx_strand_id
1 'polypeptide(L)'
;MAFYFEKAMLEKYKSVGYNRNMKRKKYIDNSKMSIASKSLINKLSRKFRRRGGVIINDESSIVYLDSRNAEAITLDAYTILMREKISISALIEELEHSEQYLRNENDGSRLDVVKNEILAKEKSLRYADRYKLPKIEIEFVKKDIELYKKIYRRLTEDESNKNS
;
A
#
# COMPACT_ATOMS: atom_id res chain seq x y z
N MET A 1 -5.01 -6.46 -13.45
CA MET A 1 -4.79 -5.28 -14.31
C MET A 1 -5.47 -4.02 -13.77
N ALA A 2 -6.71 -4.07 -13.27
CA ALA A 2 -7.45 -2.88 -12.79
C ALA A 2 -6.83 -2.14 -11.58
N PHE A 3 -6.46 -2.84 -10.49
CA PHE A 3 -5.93 -2.20 -9.26
C PHE A 3 -4.62 -1.41 -9.49
N TYR A 4 -3.79 -1.91 -10.40
CA TYR A 4 -2.45 -1.39 -10.67
C TYR A 4 -2.48 -0.07 -11.45
N PHE A 5 -3.37 0.05 -12.45
CA PHE A 5 -3.58 1.28 -13.19
C PHE A 5 -4.09 2.39 -12.24
N GLU A 6 -4.81 1.99 -11.20
CA GLU A 6 -5.50 2.90 -10.30
C GLU A 6 -4.65 3.33 -9.09
N LYS A 7 -3.76 2.48 -8.55
CA LYS A 7 -2.67 2.91 -7.62
C LYS A 7 -1.80 4.00 -8.29
N ALA A 8 -1.44 3.82 -9.57
CA ALA A 8 -0.69 4.81 -10.34
C ALA A 8 -1.46 6.14 -10.54
N MET A 9 -2.77 6.08 -10.74
CA MET A 9 -3.62 7.28 -10.81
C MET A 9 -3.76 7.98 -9.46
N LEU A 10 -3.79 7.24 -8.35
CA LEU A 10 -3.79 7.79 -7.00
C LEU A 10 -2.48 8.52 -6.66
N GLU A 11 -1.33 8.00 -7.09
CA GLU A 11 -0.05 8.71 -6.97
C GLU A 11 -0.07 10.07 -7.68
N LYS A 12 -0.69 10.13 -8.87
CA LYS A 12 -0.91 11.40 -9.59
C LYS A 12 -1.85 12.35 -8.83
N TYR A 13 -2.84 11.84 -8.10
CA TYR A 13 -3.69 12.68 -7.23
C TYR A 13 -2.97 13.15 -5.96
N LYS A 14 -2.09 12.32 -5.39
CA LYS A 14 -1.21 12.76 -4.30
C LYS A 14 -0.37 13.96 -4.75
N SER A 15 0.13 14.01 -5.98
CA SER A 15 0.92 15.17 -6.46
C SER A 15 0.06 16.41 -6.75
N VAL A 16 -1.15 16.25 -7.29
CA VAL A 16 -2.07 17.38 -7.59
C VAL A 16 -2.63 18.02 -6.31
N GLY A 17 -2.93 17.23 -5.27
CA GLY A 17 -3.39 17.74 -3.97
C GLY A 17 -2.29 18.31 -3.07
N TYR A 18 -1.02 18.07 -3.40
CA TYR A 18 0.15 18.46 -2.61
C TYR A 18 0.76 19.80 -3.06
N ASN A 19 0.35 20.33 -4.22
CA ASN A 19 0.76 21.66 -4.67
C ASN A 19 -0.25 22.71 -4.21
N ARG A 20 0.01 23.31 -3.05
CA ARG A 20 -0.14 24.76 -2.93
C ARG A 20 0.66 25.46 -1.83
N ASN A 21 1.17 24.80 -0.77
CA ASN A 21 2.05 25.47 0.23
C ASN A 21 2.61 24.48 1.27
N MET A 22 3.73 23.79 1.02
CA MET A 22 4.45 23.10 2.12
C MET A 22 5.97 23.26 2.02
N LYS A 23 6.51 23.85 3.10
CA LYS A 23 7.91 23.87 3.51
C LYS A 23 8.56 22.48 3.32
N ARG A 24 9.82 22.46 2.90
CA ARG A 24 10.73 21.29 2.75
C ARG A 24 10.27 20.07 3.57
N LYS A 25 10.00 18.95 2.88
CA LYS A 25 9.78 17.63 3.50
C LYS A 25 10.81 17.44 4.63
N LYS A 26 10.37 17.26 5.88
CA LYS A 26 11.24 16.68 6.90
C LYS A 26 11.73 15.35 6.32
N TYR A 27 13.05 15.23 6.11
CA TYR A 27 13.66 13.99 5.66
C TYR A 27 13.21 12.88 6.61
N ILE A 28 12.51 11.91 6.05
CA ILE A 28 12.07 10.74 6.81
C ILE A 28 13.30 9.85 6.89
N ASP A 29 13.77 9.62 8.11
CA ASP A 29 14.86 8.72 8.35
C ASP A 29 14.38 7.28 8.20
N ASN A 30 14.41 6.78 6.97
CA ASN A 30 14.04 5.41 6.63
C ASN A 30 14.89 4.35 7.38
N SER A 31 16.03 4.74 7.97
CA SER A 31 16.82 3.84 8.83
C SER A 31 16.09 3.42 10.11
N LYS A 32 15.03 4.16 10.49
CA LYS A 32 14.20 3.88 11.66
C LYS A 32 12.94 3.06 11.34
N MET A 33 12.70 2.76 10.06
CA MET A 33 11.65 1.81 9.68
C MET A 33 12.08 0.39 10.00
N SER A 34 11.10 -0.49 10.21
CA SER A 34 11.40 -1.91 10.35
C SER A 34 11.95 -2.49 9.04
N ILE A 35 12.73 -3.56 9.15
CA ILE A 35 13.06 -4.43 8.03
C ILE A 35 12.55 -5.82 8.41
N ALA A 36 11.61 -6.35 7.61
CA ALA A 36 11.05 -7.66 7.82
C ALA A 36 12.15 -8.73 7.64
N SER A 37 12.40 -9.51 8.68
CA SER A 37 13.35 -10.63 8.58
C SER A 37 12.83 -11.71 7.64
N LYS A 38 13.73 -12.51 7.06
CA LYS A 38 13.36 -13.66 6.20
C LYS A 38 12.36 -14.61 6.88
N SER A 39 12.55 -14.86 8.18
CA SER A 39 11.62 -15.67 8.98
C SER A 39 10.22 -15.04 9.09
N LEU A 40 10.16 -13.73 9.32
CA LEU A 40 8.89 -13.00 9.37
C LEU A 40 8.20 -12.95 8.00
N ILE A 41 8.95 -12.69 6.92
CA ILE A 41 8.45 -12.76 5.54
C ILE A 41 7.83 -14.13 5.30
N ASN A 42 8.54 -15.22 5.62
CA ASN A 42 8.04 -16.58 5.46
C ASN A 42 6.80 -16.86 6.31
N LYS A 43 6.75 -16.34 7.53
CA LYS A 43 5.60 -16.50 8.42
C LYS A 43 4.35 -15.79 7.88
N LEU A 44 4.49 -14.54 7.46
CA LEU A 44 3.38 -13.70 6.99
C LEU A 44 2.87 -14.14 5.62
N SER A 45 3.78 -14.44 4.68
CA SER A 45 3.42 -14.87 3.33
C SER A 45 3.04 -16.36 3.23
N ARG A 46 3.05 -17.12 4.32
CA ARG A 46 2.73 -18.56 4.30
C ARG A 46 1.39 -18.85 3.64
N LYS A 47 0.34 -18.12 4.01
CA LYS A 47 -1.00 -18.31 3.42
C LYS A 47 -0.99 -17.99 1.93
N PHE A 48 -0.38 -16.87 1.55
CA PHE A 48 -0.22 -16.43 0.15
C PHE A 48 0.52 -17.46 -0.70
N ARG A 49 1.64 -18.01 -0.22
CA ARG A 49 2.40 -19.03 -0.96
C ARG A 49 1.66 -20.37 -1.03
N ARG A 50 0.98 -20.79 0.04
CA ARG A 50 0.23 -22.06 0.07
C ARG A 50 -0.88 -22.11 -0.98
N ARG A 51 -1.45 -20.96 -1.36
CA ARG A 51 -2.44 -20.86 -2.44
C ARG A 51 -1.84 -20.65 -3.83
N GLY A 52 -0.52 -20.82 -4.00
CA GLY A 52 0.17 -20.64 -5.28
C GLY A 52 0.72 -19.24 -5.54
N GLY A 53 0.67 -18.33 -4.55
CA GLY A 53 1.21 -16.99 -4.70
C GLY A 53 2.74 -16.95 -4.79
N VAL A 54 3.25 -16.13 -5.70
CA VAL A 54 4.68 -15.94 -5.99
C VAL A 54 5.10 -14.52 -5.63
N ILE A 55 6.28 -14.41 -5.02
CA ILE A 55 6.95 -13.15 -4.76
C ILE A 55 8.14 -13.05 -5.72
N ILE A 56 8.16 -12.00 -6.55
CA ILE A 56 9.16 -11.76 -7.59
C ILE A 56 10.06 -10.61 -7.16
N ASN A 57 11.38 -10.80 -7.32
CA ASN A 57 12.41 -9.83 -6.97
C ASN A 57 13.55 -9.77 -8.01
N ASP A 58 13.28 -10.11 -9.27
CA ASP A 58 14.24 -10.01 -10.37
C ASP A 58 14.51 -8.55 -10.79
N GLU A 59 15.53 -8.33 -11.63
CA GLU A 59 15.94 -7.00 -12.09
C GLU A 59 14.79 -6.18 -12.70
N SER A 60 13.94 -6.81 -13.51
CA SER A 60 12.81 -6.13 -14.15
C SER A 60 11.79 -5.63 -13.13
N SER A 61 11.55 -6.43 -12.09
CA SER A 61 10.67 -6.07 -10.98
C SER A 61 11.25 -4.92 -10.15
N ILE A 62 12.57 -4.88 -9.93
CA ILE A 62 13.24 -3.82 -9.18
C ILE A 62 13.19 -2.50 -9.95
N VAL A 63 13.52 -2.50 -11.24
CA VAL A 63 13.39 -1.32 -12.12
C VAL A 63 11.95 -0.78 -12.08
N TYR A 64 10.98 -1.68 -12.11
CA TYR A 64 9.59 -1.29 -12.00
C TYR A 64 9.25 -0.67 -10.63
N LEU A 65 9.69 -1.27 -9.53
CA LEU A 65 9.50 -0.74 -8.17
C LEU A 65 10.22 0.60 -7.96
N ASP A 66 11.37 0.83 -8.61
CA ASP A 66 12.10 2.11 -8.58
C ASP A 66 11.27 3.21 -9.26
N SER A 67 10.69 2.93 -10.42
CA SER A 67 9.82 3.88 -11.13
C SER A 67 8.60 4.32 -10.32
N ARG A 68 8.19 3.50 -9.35
CA ARG A 68 7.05 3.75 -8.45
C ARG A 68 7.47 4.21 -7.05
N ASN A 69 8.77 4.27 -6.77
CA ASN A 69 9.28 4.55 -5.44
C ASN A 69 8.60 3.68 -4.35
N ALA A 70 8.43 2.39 -4.65
CA ALA A 70 7.71 1.43 -3.81
C ALA A 70 8.63 0.32 -3.27
N GLU A 71 8.32 -0.20 -2.08
CA GLU A 71 9.01 -1.35 -1.49
C GLU A 71 8.47 -2.69 -2.04
N ALA A 72 7.17 -2.72 -2.34
CA ALA A 72 6.49 -3.84 -2.96
C ALA A 72 5.20 -3.37 -3.63
N ILE A 73 4.72 -4.17 -4.60
CA ILE A 73 3.47 -3.93 -5.33
C ILE A 73 2.80 -5.28 -5.61
N THR A 74 1.53 -5.40 -5.26
CA THR A 74 0.65 -6.51 -5.63
C THR A 74 0.10 -6.29 -7.03
N LEU A 75 0.39 -7.22 -7.95
CA LEU A 75 -0.13 -7.17 -9.32
C LEU A 75 -1.52 -7.80 -9.44
N ASP A 76 -1.75 -8.87 -8.69
CA ASP A 76 -2.99 -9.65 -8.65
C ASP A 76 -3.06 -10.52 -7.37
N ALA A 77 -4.02 -11.44 -7.30
CA ALA A 77 -4.19 -12.36 -6.18
C ALA A 77 -2.98 -13.30 -5.95
N TYR A 78 -2.12 -13.51 -6.93
CA TYR A 78 -1.06 -14.52 -6.89
C TYR A 78 0.34 -13.95 -7.12
N THR A 79 0.47 -12.65 -7.41
CA THR A 79 1.76 -12.07 -7.79
C THR A 79 2.05 -10.79 -7.00
N ILE A 80 3.15 -10.78 -6.26
CA ILE A 80 3.69 -9.61 -5.56
C ILE A 80 5.12 -9.36 -6.04
N LEU A 81 5.41 -8.14 -6.48
CA LEU A 81 6.77 -7.65 -6.69
C LEU A 81 7.28 -7.12 -5.36
N MET A 82 8.48 -7.49 -4.93
CA MET A 82 8.97 -7.14 -3.59
C MET A 82 10.49 -6.97 -3.57
N ARG A 83 10.97 -5.89 -2.95
CA ARG A 83 12.39 -5.73 -2.63
C ARG A 83 12.83 -6.71 -1.54
N GLU A 84 14.12 -7.03 -1.52
CA GLU A 84 14.69 -7.85 -0.45
C GLU A 84 14.54 -7.20 0.94
N LYS A 85 14.73 -5.87 0.99
CA LYS A 85 14.47 -5.06 2.18
C LYS A 85 13.08 -4.44 2.06
N ILE A 86 12.20 -4.84 2.96
CA ILE A 86 10.82 -4.35 3.05
C ILE A 86 10.43 -4.09 4.50
N SER A 87 9.69 -3.02 4.75
CA SER A 87 9.06 -2.73 6.04
C SER A 87 7.93 -3.71 6.36
N ILE A 88 7.73 -3.98 7.65
CA ILE A 88 6.69 -4.91 8.08
C ILE A 88 5.31 -4.40 7.67
N SER A 89 5.05 -3.10 7.77
CA SER A 89 3.79 -2.50 7.33
C SER A 89 3.54 -2.67 5.84
N ALA A 90 4.56 -2.48 4.98
CA ALA A 90 4.41 -2.64 3.53
C ALA A 90 4.13 -4.11 3.16
N LEU A 91 4.82 -5.05 3.81
CA LEU A 91 4.55 -6.48 3.60
C LEU A 91 3.12 -6.88 3.99
N ILE A 92 2.61 -6.38 5.12
CA ILE A 92 1.23 -6.65 5.56
C ILE A 92 0.21 -6.05 4.59
N GLU A 93 0.46 -4.84 4.11
CA GLU A 93 -0.37 -4.13 3.14
C GLU A 93 -0.50 -4.91 1.83
N GLU A 94 0.62 -5.29 1.20
CA GLU A 94 0.59 -6.00 -0.07
C GLU A 94 -0.01 -7.41 0.05
N LEU A 95 0.23 -8.10 1.17
CA LEU A 95 -0.46 -9.37 1.43
C LEU A 95 -1.97 -9.17 1.59
N GLU A 96 -2.44 -8.05 2.17
CA GLU A 96 -3.87 -7.75 2.21
C GLU A 96 -4.44 -7.42 0.83
N HIS A 97 -3.74 -6.63 0.01
CA HIS A 97 -4.14 -6.38 -1.37
C HIS A 97 -4.32 -7.68 -2.16
N SER A 98 -3.43 -8.64 -1.98
CA SER A 98 -3.56 -9.95 -2.62
C SER A 98 -4.80 -10.73 -2.13
N GLU A 99 -5.26 -10.51 -0.91
CA GLU A 99 -6.46 -11.13 -0.35
C GLU A 99 -7.74 -10.39 -0.80
N GLN A 100 -7.70 -9.05 -0.90
CA GLN A 100 -8.77 -8.23 -1.47
C GLN A 100 -9.06 -8.63 -2.92
N TYR A 101 -8.02 -8.94 -3.69
CA TYR A 101 -8.15 -9.49 -5.04
C TYR A 101 -8.92 -10.82 -5.07
N LEU A 102 -8.64 -11.75 -4.14
CA LEU A 102 -9.40 -13.02 -4.09
C LEU A 102 -10.87 -12.82 -3.74
N ARG A 103 -11.18 -11.80 -2.95
CA ARG A 103 -12.53 -11.49 -2.50
C ARG A 103 -13.30 -10.65 -3.50
N ASN A 104 -12.69 -10.25 -4.63
CA ASN A 104 -13.25 -9.32 -5.60
C ASN A 104 -13.77 -8.03 -4.94
N GLU A 105 -13.03 -7.50 -3.96
CA GLU A 105 -13.38 -6.28 -3.20
C GLU A 105 -13.06 -4.99 -3.96
N ASN A 106 -12.70 -5.08 -5.24
CA ASN A 106 -12.45 -3.94 -6.10
C ASN A 106 -13.15 -4.15 -7.44
N ASP A 107 -14.18 -3.35 -7.70
CA ASP A 107 -14.91 -3.31 -8.96
C ASP A 107 -14.16 -2.54 -10.08
N GLY A 108 -12.96 -2.03 -9.78
CA GLY A 108 -12.16 -1.18 -10.65
C GLY A 108 -12.50 0.30 -10.54
N SER A 109 -13.30 0.69 -9.54
CA SER A 109 -13.59 2.08 -9.23
C SER A 109 -12.55 2.69 -8.30
N ARG A 110 -12.36 4.00 -8.47
CA ARG A 110 -11.42 4.78 -7.67
C ARG A 110 -11.78 4.78 -6.20
N LEU A 111 -13.08 4.73 -5.90
CA LEU A 111 -13.59 4.73 -4.54
C LEU A 111 -13.22 3.42 -3.83
N ASP A 112 -13.41 2.29 -4.50
CA ASP A 112 -13.07 0.98 -3.95
C ASP A 112 -11.56 0.79 -3.79
N VAL A 113 -10.74 1.32 -4.70
CA VAL A 113 -9.29 1.33 -4.48
C VAL A 113 -8.94 2.10 -3.22
N VAL A 114 -9.43 3.34 -3.07
CA VAL A 114 -9.13 4.15 -1.87
C VAL A 114 -9.58 3.45 -0.59
N LYS A 115 -10.76 2.82 -0.61
CA LYS A 115 -11.27 2.05 0.52
C LYS A 115 -10.36 0.86 0.84
N ASN A 116 -9.92 0.12 -0.18
CA ASN A 116 -9.02 -1.01 -0.04
C ASN A 116 -7.64 -0.62 0.50
N GLU A 117 -7.09 0.51 0.05
CA GLU A 117 -5.85 1.11 0.59
C GLU A 117 -5.99 1.43 2.08
N ILE A 118 -7.10 2.03 2.50
CA ILE A 118 -7.37 2.33 3.92
C ILE A 118 -7.42 1.03 4.72
N LEU A 119 -8.18 0.04 4.28
CA LEU A 119 -8.35 -1.24 4.98
C LEU A 119 -7.03 -2.01 5.12
N ALA A 120 -6.21 -2.01 4.07
CA ALA A 120 -4.89 -2.64 4.07
C ALA A 120 -3.93 -1.96 5.07
N LYS A 121 -3.91 -0.63 5.10
CA LYS A 121 -3.09 0.14 6.04
C LYS A 121 -3.57 0.02 7.49
N GLU A 122 -4.89 0.00 7.72
CA GLU A 122 -5.47 -0.27 9.03
C GLU A 122 -5.11 -1.65 9.54
N LYS A 123 -4.96 -2.64 8.65
CA LYS A 123 -4.49 -3.98 9.02
C LYS A 123 -3.07 -3.92 9.61
N SER A 124 -2.17 -3.14 9.02
CA SER A 124 -0.83 -2.92 9.58
C SER A 124 -0.88 -2.35 10.99
N LEU A 125 -1.80 -1.41 11.28
CA LEU A 125 -2.00 -0.88 12.64
C LEU A 125 -2.55 -1.93 13.61
N ARG A 126 -3.51 -2.77 13.19
CA ARG A 126 -4.03 -3.86 14.03
C ARG A 126 -2.95 -4.87 14.43
N TYR A 127 -1.94 -5.04 13.59
CA TYR A 127 -0.82 -5.94 13.84
C TYR A 127 0.43 -5.25 14.40
N ALA A 128 0.37 -3.93 14.67
CA ALA A 128 1.51 -3.13 15.09
C ALA A 128 2.19 -3.71 16.35
N ASP A 129 1.42 -4.00 17.39
CA ASP A 129 1.95 -4.54 18.64
C ASP A 129 2.48 -5.97 18.47
N ARG A 130 1.74 -6.80 17.70
CA ARG A 130 2.11 -8.20 17.46
C ARG A 130 3.47 -8.34 16.79
N TYR A 131 3.77 -7.47 15.83
CA TYR A 131 5.03 -7.50 15.08
C TYR A 131 6.01 -6.41 15.48
N LYS A 132 5.72 -5.67 16.56
CA LYS A 132 6.57 -4.62 17.13
C LYS A 132 6.97 -3.57 16.10
N LEU A 133 5.99 -3.05 15.35
CA LEU A 133 6.23 -1.95 14.40
C LEU A 133 6.80 -0.74 15.16
N PRO A 134 7.89 -0.11 14.66
CA PRO A 134 8.44 1.10 15.25
C PRO A 134 7.41 2.23 15.29
N LYS A 135 7.45 3.08 16.34
CA LYS A 135 6.54 4.22 16.48
C LYS A 135 6.52 5.12 15.24
N ILE A 136 7.67 5.34 14.63
CA ILE A 136 7.80 6.15 13.42
C ILE A 136 7.04 5.54 12.23
N GLU A 137 7.06 4.22 12.08
CA GLU A 137 6.33 3.49 11.04
C GLU A 137 4.82 3.56 11.29
N ILE A 138 4.38 3.40 12.54
CA ILE A 138 2.98 3.59 12.94
C ILE A 138 2.50 5.01 12.60
N GLU A 139 3.30 6.04 12.87
CA GLU A 139 2.98 7.42 12.52
C GLU A 139 2.85 7.63 11.00
N PHE A 140 3.69 6.98 10.20
CA PHE A 140 3.57 7.02 8.74
C PHE A 140 2.29 6.38 8.25
N VAL A 141 1.99 5.16 8.71
CA VAL A 141 0.76 4.46 8.33
C VAL A 141 -0.47 5.29 8.70
N LYS A 142 -0.49 5.94 9.88
CA LYS A 142 -1.57 6.84 10.29
C LYS A 142 -1.71 8.06 9.37
N LYS A 143 -0.59 8.71 9.00
CA LYS A 143 -0.61 9.86 8.08
C LYS A 143 -1.12 9.47 6.70
N ASP A 144 -0.73 8.30 6.21
CA ASP A 144 -1.22 7.77 4.94
C ASP A 144 -2.72 7.51 4.99
N ILE A 145 -3.22 6.83 6.03
CA ILE A 145 -4.67 6.60 6.21
C ILE A 145 -5.45 7.92 6.17
N GLU A 146 -4.97 8.97 6.87
CA GLU A 146 -5.64 10.27 6.86
C GLU A 146 -5.60 10.96 5.49
N LEU A 147 -4.55 10.75 4.69
CA LEU A 147 -4.50 11.21 3.31
C LEU A 147 -5.54 10.48 2.45
N TYR A 148 -5.62 9.15 2.53
CA TYR A 148 -6.61 8.38 1.76
C TYR A 148 -8.05 8.70 2.18
N LYS A 149 -8.32 8.91 3.48
CA LYS A 149 -9.65 9.37 3.94
C LYS A 149 -10.04 10.74 3.36
N LYS A 150 -9.08 11.65 3.17
CA LYS A 150 -9.34 12.93 2.48
C LYS A 150 -9.66 12.71 1.00
N ILE A 151 -8.96 11.80 0.32
CA ILE A 151 -9.24 11.45 -1.07
C ILE A 151 -10.63 10.83 -1.18
N TYR A 152 -10.97 9.89 -0.28
CA TYR A 152 -12.28 9.26 -0.21
C TYR A 152 -13.41 10.30 -0.13
N ARG A 153 -13.31 11.25 0.81
CA ARG A 153 -14.32 12.33 0.96
C ARG A 153 -14.50 13.16 -0.31
N ARG A 154 -13.40 13.54 -0.97
CA ARG A 154 -13.47 14.30 -2.23
C ARG A 154 -14.16 13.52 -3.34
N LEU A 155 -13.83 12.23 -3.48
CA LEU A 155 -14.46 11.38 -4.49
C LEU A 155 -15.97 11.25 -4.24
N THR A 156 -16.39 11.07 -2.99
CA THR A 156 -17.81 11.00 -2.64
C THR A 156 -18.55 12.33 -2.85
N GLU A 157 -17.90 13.46 -2.57
CA GLU A 157 -18.46 14.80 -2.82
C GLU A 157 -18.62 15.05 -4.34
N ASP A 158 -17.59 14.72 -5.14
CA ASP A 158 -17.63 14.86 -6.60
C ASP A 158 -18.72 13.99 -7.25
N GLU A 159 -18.98 12.78 -6.73
CA GLU A 159 -20.07 11.92 -7.19
C GLU A 159 -21.45 12.49 -6.84
N SER A 160 -21.62 13.05 -5.63
CA SER A 160 -22.89 13.69 -5.23
C SER A 160 -23.23 14.92 -6.07
N ASN A 161 -22.22 15.70 -6.47
CA ASN A 161 -22.39 16.90 -7.29
C ASN A 161 -22.67 16.61 -8.77
N LYS A 162 -22.35 15.42 -9.28
CA LYS A 162 -22.69 15.00 -10.66
C LYS A 162 -24.11 14.46 -10.80
N ASN A 163 -24.70 14.04 -9.67
CA ASN A 163 -26.04 13.47 -9.62
C ASN A 163 -27.10 14.48 -9.12
N SER A 164 -26.71 15.75 -8.94
CA SER A 164 -27.58 16.89 -8.60
C SER A 164 -27.72 17.82 -9.80
#